data_AF-A0A0Q8U693-F1
#
_entry.id   AF-A0A0Q8U693-F1
#
_cell.length_a   1.000
_cell.length_b   1.000
_cell.length_c   1.000
_cell.angle_alpha   90.00
_cell.angle_beta   90.00
_cell.angle_gamma   90.00
#
_symmetry.space_group_name_H-M   'P 1'
#
loop_
_entity.id
_entity.type
_entity.pdbx_description
1 polymer ?
#
loop_
_entity_poly.entity_id
_entity_poly.type
_entity_poly.pdbx_seq_one_letter_code
_entity_poly.pdbx_strand_id
1 'polypeptide(L)'
;MRRVLPTSAASFSRRGALIGALALAACGRKGEAEPKPPAAKAARNMTLQDAVAGEWRPAADKARDPWRHPVETLEFWGLKPGQTVVEFWPGAGWYTDILAPYLAANKGKLIAANLEPADPASTEIVEAYRARLKAKPKIYGDVEITAFGPTSGPVAPAGGADLVLFLRNLHNWMAAGIAEKAFRDAFAALKPGGVLGIEEHRAAPGGVQDVLAADGYVQEAYVVRLAQEAGFVLDKTSEINANASDTRDHPFGVWTLPPVRLTAPRGEPADPNFDRAPYDAIGESDRMTLRLVKPAS
;
A
#
# COMPACT_ATOMS: atom_id res chain seq x y z
N MET A 1 -64.61 -5.46 28.48
CA MET A 1 -65.53 -4.49 27.85
C MET A 1 -65.79 -4.91 26.40
N ARG A 2 -67.05 -4.78 25.98
CA ARG A 2 -67.68 -5.23 24.71
C ARG A 2 -66.90 -4.73 23.48
N ARG A 3 -66.57 -5.55 22.46
CA ARG A 3 -67.41 -6.16 21.40
C ARG A 3 -68.10 -5.10 20.52
N VAL A 4 -68.03 -5.35 19.20
CA VAL A 4 -68.99 -5.02 18.12
C VAL A 4 -68.52 -4.00 17.06
N LEU A 5 -68.24 -4.54 15.86
CA LEU A 5 -68.25 -3.89 14.53
C LEU A 5 -69.67 -3.43 14.13
N PRO A 6 -69.81 -2.53 13.16
CA PRO A 6 -70.64 -2.84 11.98
C PRO A 6 -69.99 -2.35 10.67
N THR A 7 -69.87 -3.12 9.59
CA THR A 7 -70.86 -3.53 8.56
C THR A 7 -71.58 -2.39 7.83
N SER A 8 -71.32 -2.33 6.51
CA SER A 8 -72.30 -2.46 5.42
C SER A 8 -72.51 -1.29 4.45
N ALA A 9 -72.52 -1.69 3.18
CA ALA A 9 -73.42 -1.31 2.07
C ALA A 9 -73.30 0.06 1.35
N ALA A 10 -72.80 -0.03 0.12
CA ALA A 10 -73.48 0.21 -1.16
C ALA A 10 -74.46 1.40 -1.32
N SER A 11 -74.30 2.20 -2.38
CA SER A 11 -74.95 1.96 -3.70
C SER A 11 -75.26 3.24 -4.51
N PHE A 12 -75.43 3.03 -5.82
CA PHE A 12 -76.05 3.84 -6.89
C PHE A 12 -75.33 5.12 -7.38
N SER A 13 -75.35 5.52 -8.65
CA SER A 13 -75.78 4.95 -9.95
C SER A 13 -75.72 6.09 -10.98
N ARG A 14 -75.48 5.78 -12.27
CA ARG A 14 -76.42 5.99 -13.39
C ARG A 14 -75.71 6.28 -14.71
N ARG A 15 -76.28 5.65 -15.75
CA ARG A 15 -76.25 5.95 -17.19
C ARG A 15 -74.95 5.53 -17.88
N GLY A 16 -74.98 4.86 -19.02
CA GLY A 16 -76.08 4.46 -19.90
C GLY A 16 -75.43 3.83 -21.12
N ALA A 17 -76.00 2.72 -21.60
CA ALA A 17 -75.50 1.98 -22.74
C ALA A 17 -75.59 2.80 -24.03
N LEU A 18 -74.62 2.62 -24.93
CA LEU A 18 -74.85 2.63 -26.37
C LEU A 18 -73.77 1.76 -27.05
N ILE A 19 -74.28 0.68 -27.64
CA ILE A 19 -73.57 -0.27 -28.49
C ILE A 19 -73.48 0.37 -29.87
N GLY A 20 -72.27 0.47 -30.41
CA GLY A 20 -72.01 0.83 -31.81
C GLY A 20 -70.86 -0.01 -32.33
N ALA A 21 -71.18 -0.99 -33.16
CA ALA A 21 -70.21 -1.83 -33.86
C ALA A 21 -69.47 -0.99 -34.92
N LEU A 22 -68.17 -1.22 -35.13
CA LEU A 22 -67.54 -1.15 -36.46
C LEU A 22 -66.10 -1.75 -36.45
N ALA A 23 -65.92 -2.75 -37.31
CA ALA A 23 -64.76 -3.12 -38.13
C ALA A 23 -63.34 -3.29 -37.52
N LEU A 24 -62.75 -4.45 -37.82
CA LEU A 24 -61.33 -4.77 -37.69
C LEU A 24 -60.44 -3.80 -38.47
N ALA A 25 -59.34 -3.37 -37.83
CA ALA A 25 -58.08 -3.09 -38.52
C ALA A 25 -56.92 -3.45 -37.57
N ALA A 26 -56.25 -4.56 -37.89
CA ALA A 26 -55.00 -4.95 -37.26
C ALA A 26 -53.88 -4.00 -37.71
N CYS A 27 -53.24 -3.33 -36.76
CA CYS A 27 -51.90 -2.77 -36.93
C CYS A 27 -51.10 -3.13 -35.69
N GLY A 28 -50.07 -3.95 -35.89
CA GLY A 28 -49.24 -4.53 -34.85
C GLY A 28 -48.57 -3.45 -33.99
N ARG A 29 -48.92 -3.42 -32.71
CA ARG A 29 -48.16 -2.70 -31.70
C ARG A 29 -46.93 -3.54 -31.38
N LYS A 30 -45.79 -3.23 -32.01
CA LYS A 30 -44.48 -3.66 -31.53
C LYS A 30 -44.40 -3.27 -30.05
N GLY A 31 -44.29 -4.27 -29.17
CA GLY A 31 -44.02 -4.01 -27.76
C GLY A 31 -42.74 -3.19 -27.66
N GLU A 32 -42.86 -1.97 -27.16
CA GLU A 32 -41.73 -1.19 -26.70
C GLU A 32 -41.12 -1.97 -25.53
N ALA A 33 -39.96 -2.58 -25.80
CA ALA A 33 -39.18 -3.22 -24.76
C ALA A 33 -38.82 -2.15 -23.73
N GLU A 34 -39.13 -2.40 -22.46
CA GLU A 34 -38.66 -1.58 -21.35
C GLU A 34 -37.14 -1.39 -21.48
N PRO A 35 -36.62 -0.16 -21.31
CA PRO A 35 -35.19 0.08 -21.37
C PRO A 35 -34.53 -0.73 -20.26
N LYS A 36 -33.74 -1.71 -20.68
CA LYS A 36 -32.92 -2.53 -19.77
C LYS A 36 -32.08 -1.57 -18.91
N PRO A 37 -32.06 -1.74 -17.57
CA PRO A 37 -31.21 -0.92 -16.71
C PRO A 37 -29.79 -0.90 -17.29
N PRO A 38 -29.10 0.25 -17.30
CA PRO A 38 -27.74 0.31 -17.80
C PRO A 38 -26.96 -0.79 -17.10
N ALA A 39 -26.35 -1.68 -17.89
CA ALA A 39 -25.50 -2.73 -17.36
C ALA A 39 -24.54 -2.05 -16.38
N ALA A 40 -24.51 -2.54 -15.13
CA ALA A 40 -23.59 -2.04 -14.12
C ALA A 40 -22.22 -1.94 -14.78
N LYS A 41 -21.68 -0.72 -14.86
CA LYS A 41 -20.35 -0.46 -15.40
C LYS A 41 -19.44 -1.50 -14.75
N ALA A 42 -18.93 -2.46 -15.53
CA ALA A 42 -17.95 -3.40 -15.02
C ALA A 42 -16.91 -2.56 -14.28
N ALA A 43 -16.65 -2.87 -13.01
CA ALA A 43 -15.70 -2.11 -12.22
C ALA A 43 -14.42 -2.03 -13.04
N ARG A 44 -14.06 -0.82 -13.49
CA ARG A 44 -12.87 -0.64 -14.31
C ARG A 44 -11.71 -0.98 -13.39
N ASN A 45 -10.99 -2.06 -13.72
CA ASN A 45 -9.73 -2.40 -13.08
C ASN A 45 -8.88 -1.12 -12.99
N MET A 46 -8.40 -0.79 -11.79
CA MET A 46 -7.62 0.42 -11.53
C MET A 46 -6.20 0.21 -12.09
N THR A 47 -5.69 1.15 -12.89
CA THR A 47 -4.28 1.09 -13.30
C THR A 47 -3.37 1.50 -12.15
N LEU A 48 -2.08 1.15 -12.21
CA LEU A 48 -1.13 1.59 -11.20
C LEU A 48 -0.99 3.13 -11.20
N GLN A 49 -1.05 3.73 -12.39
CA GLN A 49 -1.04 5.18 -12.59
C GLN A 49 -2.25 5.85 -11.93
N ASP A 50 -3.45 5.26 -12.03
CA ASP A 50 -4.64 5.75 -11.34
C ASP A 50 -4.47 5.70 -9.81
N ALA A 51 -3.87 4.63 -9.28
CA ALA A 51 -3.63 4.49 -7.85
C ALA A 51 -2.60 5.51 -7.32
N VAL A 52 -1.53 5.74 -8.08
CA VAL A 52 -0.51 6.76 -7.77
C VAL A 52 -1.11 8.17 -7.87
N ALA A 53 -1.95 8.46 -8.87
CA ALA A 53 -2.61 9.75 -9.02
C ALA A 53 -3.80 9.96 -8.06
N GLY A 54 -4.17 8.93 -7.28
CA GLY A 54 -5.39 8.90 -6.49
C GLY A 54 -5.61 10.14 -5.61
N GLU A 55 -6.81 10.70 -5.67
CA GLU A 55 -7.21 11.91 -4.91
C GLU A 55 -7.21 11.69 -3.39
N TRP A 56 -7.19 10.43 -2.94
CA TRP A 56 -7.09 10.10 -1.52
C TRP A 56 -5.69 10.24 -0.95
N ARG A 57 -4.65 10.27 -1.80
CA ARG A 57 -3.26 10.45 -1.38
C ARG A 57 -3.04 11.89 -0.93
N PRO A 58 -2.46 12.12 0.27
CA PRO A 58 -2.10 13.46 0.72
C PRO A 58 -1.21 14.18 -0.31
N ALA A 59 -1.40 15.50 -0.46
CA ALA A 59 -0.58 16.31 -1.37
C ALA A 59 0.92 16.23 -1.02
N ALA A 60 1.25 16.17 0.28
CA ALA A 60 2.61 15.99 0.75
C ALA A 60 3.23 14.65 0.31
N ASP A 61 2.41 13.59 0.20
CA ASP A 61 2.89 12.28 -0.24
C ASP A 61 3.09 12.25 -1.76
N LYS A 62 2.15 12.82 -2.52
CA LYS A 62 2.27 12.97 -3.98
C LYS A 62 3.45 13.85 -4.39
N ALA A 63 3.75 14.89 -3.60
CA ALA A 63 4.90 15.74 -3.82
C ALA A 63 6.23 14.97 -3.78
N ARG A 64 6.25 13.77 -3.20
CA ARG A 64 7.43 12.92 -3.12
C ARG A 64 7.60 11.96 -4.30
N ASP A 65 6.58 11.81 -5.14
CA ASP A 65 6.62 10.90 -6.29
C ASP A 65 7.83 11.12 -7.22
N PRO A 66 8.30 12.37 -7.49
CA PRO A 66 9.49 12.59 -8.30
C PRO A 66 10.80 12.04 -7.72
N TRP A 67 10.86 11.79 -6.41
CA TRP A 67 12.02 11.12 -5.80
C TRP A 67 11.79 9.64 -5.57
N ARG A 68 10.53 9.19 -5.47
CA ARG A 68 10.17 7.81 -5.09
C ARG A 68 9.78 6.93 -6.26
N HIS A 69 9.49 7.53 -7.42
CA HIS A 69 9.17 6.84 -8.67
C HIS A 69 8.24 5.63 -8.46
N PRO A 70 7.04 5.82 -7.86
CA PRO A 70 6.24 4.70 -7.38
C PRO A 70 5.78 3.76 -8.49
N VAL A 71 5.49 4.28 -9.69
CA VAL A 71 5.05 3.46 -10.82
C VAL A 71 6.20 2.55 -11.25
N GLU A 72 7.35 3.14 -11.54
CA GLU A 72 8.55 2.46 -12.02
C GLU A 72 9.06 1.44 -11.00
N THR A 73 9.06 1.81 -9.72
CA THR A 73 9.55 0.96 -8.62
C THR A 73 8.64 -0.26 -8.43
N LEU A 74 7.32 -0.07 -8.39
CA LEU A 74 6.36 -1.16 -8.23
C LEU A 74 6.29 -2.07 -9.46
N GLU A 75 6.42 -1.51 -10.67
CA GLU A 75 6.56 -2.28 -11.91
C GLU A 75 7.86 -3.10 -11.93
N PHE A 76 8.98 -2.53 -11.48
CA PHE A 76 10.25 -3.23 -11.34
C PHE A 76 10.16 -4.44 -10.39
N TRP A 77 9.44 -4.30 -9.27
CA TRP A 77 9.15 -5.44 -8.38
C TRP A 77 8.07 -6.38 -8.91
N GLY A 78 7.44 -6.05 -10.04
CA GLY A 78 6.50 -6.92 -10.72
C GLY A 78 5.13 -6.98 -10.05
N LEU A 79 4.69 -5.87 -9.45
CA LEU A 79 3.32 -5.72 -8.94
C LEU A 79 2.32 -5.94 -10.09
N LYS A 80 1.32 -6.80 -9.85
CA LYS A 80 0.30 -7.19 -10.84
C LYS A 80 -1.08 -7.33 -10.21
N PRO A 81 -2.16 -7.21 -11.01
CA PRO A 81 -3.51 -7.56 -10.57
C PRO A 81 -3.57 -8.95 -9.95
N GLY A 82 -4.40 -9.14 -8.92
CA GLY A 82 -4.66 -10.43 -8.30
C GLY A 82 -3.59 -10.96 -7.32
N GLN A 83 -2.48 -10.24 -7.12
CA GLN A 83 -1.42 -10.67 -6.20
C GLN A 83 -1.81 -10.51 -4.72
N THR A 84 -1.22 -11.35 -3.87
CA THR A 84 -1.09 -11.08 -2.43
C THR A 84 0.24 -10.38 -2.18
N VAL A 85 0.18 -9.17 -1.62
CA VAL A 85 1.35 -8.35 -1.30
C VAL A 85 1.48 -8.20 0.22
N VAL A 86 2.70 -8.33 0.74
CA VAL A 86 3.00 -8.03 2.15
C VAL A 86 3.86 -6.78 2.24
N GLU A 87 3.38 -5.75 2.93
CA GLU A 87 4.11 -4.52 3.22
C GLU A 87 4.60 -4.57 4.66
N PHE A 88 5.92 -4.56 4.86
CA PHE A 88 6.52 -4.54 6.20
C PHE A 88 6.66 -3.12 6.70
N TRP A 89 6.21 -2.87 7.93
CA TRP A 89 6.29 -1.58 8.63
C TRP A 89 5.86 -0.42 7.71
N PRO A 90 4.57 -0.36 7.33
CA PRO A 90 4.06 0.66 6.39
C PRO A 90 4.22 2.10 6.91
N GLY A 91 4.49 2.28 8.21
CA GLY A 91 4.59 3.58 8.85
C GLY A 91 3.28 4.36 8.70
N ALA A 92 3.36 5.58 8.18
CA ALA A 92 2.19 6.40 7.87
C ALA A 92 1.37 5.88 6.66
N GLY A 93 1.91 4.92 5.89
CA GLY A 93 1.22 4.24 4.80
C GLY A 93 1.37 4.90 3.42
N TRP A 94 2.54 5.48 3.12
CA TRP A 94 2.80 6.11 1.82
C TRP A 94 2.60 5.14 0.65
N TYR A 95 3.17 3.92 0.75
CA TYR A 95 2.96 2.86 -0.24
C TYR A 95 1.61 2.18 -0.05
N THR A 96 1.13 2.00 1.17
CA THR A 96 -0.24 1.53 1.45
C THR A 96 -1.29 2.30 0.65
N ASP A 97 -1.15 3.63 0.54
CA ASP A 97 -2.09 4.47 -0.20
C ASP A 97 -2.10 4.22 -1.72
N ILE A 98 -1.12 3.48 -2.25
CA ILE A 98 -1.07 3.03 -3.63
C ILE A 98 -1.47 1.56 -3.71
N LEU A 99 -0.85 0.71 -2.88
CA LEU A 99 -1.01 -0.74 -2.88
C LEU A 99 -2.45 -1.15 -2.53
N ALA A 100 -3.03 -0.62 -1.46
CA ALA A 100 -4.34 -1.06 -0.98
C ALA A 100 -5.46 -0.78 -2.01
N PRO A 101 -5.59 0.45 -2.57
CA PRO A 101 -6.62 0.72 -3.58
C PRO A 101 -6.39 -0.05 -4.88
N TYR A 102 -5.13 -0.16 -5.33
CA TYR A 102 -4.78 -0.93 -6.51
C TYR A 102 -5.17 -2.41 -6.35
N LEU A 103 -4.79 -3.05 -5.25
CA LEU A 103 -5.06 -4.46 -5.01
C LEU A 103 -6.57 -4.71 -4.82
N ALA A 104 -7.25 -3.86 -4.05
CA ALA A 104 -8.70 -3.96 -3.83
C ALA A 104 -9.50 -3.87 -5.14
N ALA A 105 -9.14 -2.95 -6.04
CA ALA A 105 -9.79 -2.80 -7.34
C ALA A 105 -9.45 -3.93 -8.33
N ASN A 106 -8.34 -4.64 -8.11
CA ASN A 106 -7.80 -5.64 -9.04
C ASN A 106 -7.81 -7.07 -8.48
N LYS A 107 -8.69 -7.37 -7.52
CA LYS A 107 -8.86 -8.71 -6.91
C LYS A 107 -7.59 -9.25 -6.24
N GLY A 108 -6.69 -8.37 -5.82
CA GLY A 108 -5.53 -8.70 -5.01
C GLY A 108 -5.81 -8.52 -3.52
N LYS A 109 -4.77 -8.74 -2.71
CA LYS A 109 -4.84 -8.61 -1.25
C LYS A 109 -3.59 -7.91 -0.73
N LEU A 110 -3.77 -6.94 0.17
CA LEU A 110 -2.67 -6.37 0.94
C LEU A 110 -2.69 -6.96 2.35
N ILE A 111 -1.51 -7.40 2.80
CA ILE A 111 -1.22 -7.72 4.20
C ILE A 111 -0.21 -6.68 4.68
N ALA A 112 -0.58 -5.85 5.64
CA ALA A 112 0.30 -4.89 6.28
C ALA A 112 0.87 -5.50 7.56
N ALA A 113 2.13 -5.95 7.49
CA ALA A 113 2.87 -6.44 8.64
C ALA A 113 3.38 -5.24 9.45
N ASN A 114 2.51 -4.71 10.30
CA ASN A 114 2.76 -3.47 11.02
C ASN A 114 3.74 -3.67 12.18
N LEU A 115 4.23 -2.59 12.76
CA LEU A 115 5.09 -2.64 13.95
C LEU A 115 4.42 -3.50 15.04
N GLU A 116 5.17 -4.42 15.66
CA GLU A 116 4.77 -5.04 16.92
C GLU A 116 4.86 -3.98 18.04
N PRO A 117 3.74 -3.55 18.64
CA PRO A 117 3.79 -2.53 19.67
C PRO A 117 4.53 -3.02 20.91
N ALA A 118 5.46 -2.22 21.42
CA ALA A 118 6.21 -2.50 22.64
C ALA A 118 5.89 -1.49 23.77
N ASP A 119 5.23 -0.39 23.43
CA ASP A 119 4.93 0.73 24.33
C ASP A 119 3.65 1.48 23.88
N PRO A 120 3.15 2.45 24.67
CA PRO A 120 1.96 3.21 24.29
C PRO A 120 2.09 4.00 22.98
N ALA A 121 3.29 4.52 22.65
CA ALA A 121 3.50 5.33 21.45
C ALA A 121 3.42 4.47 20.17
N SER A 122 4.09 3.32 20.18
CA SER A 122 4.00 2.31 19.11
C SER A 122 2.58 1.74 18.97
N THR A 123 1.84 1.61 20.08
CA THR A 123 0.42 1.23 20.05
C THR A 123 -0.44 2.28 19.34
N GLU A 124 -0.24 3.55 19.67
CA GLU A 124 -0.96 4.67 19.04
C GLU A 124 -0.69 4.72 17.52
N ILE A 125 0.55 4.50 17.09
CA ILE A 125 0.92 4.46 15.66
C ILE A 125 0.14 3.36 14.93
N VAL A 126 0.11 2.14 15.48
CA VAL A 126 -0.58 1.00 14.85
C VAL A 126 -2.09 1.22 14.79
N GLU A 127 -2.69 1.75 15.85
CA GLU A 127 -4.13 2.01 15.90
C GLU A 127 -4.53 3.20 15.01
N ALA A 128 -3.70 4.24 14.89
CA ALA A 128 -3.91 5.34 13.95
C ALA A 128 -3.91 4.83 12.50
N TYR A 129 -2.95 3.96 12.14
CA TYR A 129 -2.92 3.31 10.84
C TYR A 129 -4.20 2.49 10.58
N ARG A 130 -4.61 1.66 11.55
CA ARG A 130 -5.82 0.84 11.47
C ARG A 130 -7.08 1.70 11.31
N ALA A 131 -7.21 2.77 12.10
CA ALA A 131 -8.35 3.67 12.05
C ALA A 131 -8.45 4.39 10.70
N ARG A 132 -7.32 4.83 10.15
CA ARG A 132 -7.24 5.48 8.83
C ARG A 132 -7.77 4.58 7.71
N LEU A 133 -7.40 3.31 7.70
CA LEU A 133 -7.88 2.34 6.71
C LEU A 133 -9.38 2.07 6.87
N LYS A 134 -9.83 1.82 8.11
CA LYS A 134 -11.24 1.58 8.44
C LYS A 134 -12.16 2.76 8.11
N ALA A 135 -11.63 3.99 8.13
CA ALA A 135 -12.40 5.18 7.80
C ALA A 135 -12.75 5.28 6.30
N LYS A 136 -12.00 4.62 5.42
CA LYS A 136 -12.19 4.69 3.96
C LYS A 136 -12.18 3.30 3.30
N PRO A 137 -13.07 2.39 3.69
CA PRO A 137 -13.05 1.00 3.23
C PRO A 137 -13.35 0.86 1.72
N LYS A 138 -14.08 1.82 1.13
CA LYS A 138 -14.32 1.86 -0.32
C LYS A 138 -13.05 2.16 -1.13
N ILE A 139 -12.05 2.77 -0.51
CA ILE A 139 -10.79 3.14 -1.14
C ILE A 139 -9.76 2.05 -0.87
N TYR A 140 -9.56 1.69 0.40
CA TYR A 140 -8.49 0.78 0.79
C TYR A 140 -8.86 -0.70 0.70
N GLY A 141 -10.15 -1.03 0.56
CA GLY A 141 -10.62 -2.41 0.62
C GLY A 141 -10.38 -3.04 2.00
N ASP A 142 -10.21 -4.35 2.02
CA ASP A 142 -9.94 -5.13 3.22
C ASP A 142 -8.44 -5.42 3.32
N VAL A 143 -7.73 -4.55 4.05
CA VAL A 143 -6.30 -4.73 4.36
C VAL A 143 -6.20 -5.60 5.60
N GLU A 144 -5.55 -6.75 5.45
CA GLU A 144 -5.19 -7.58 6.61
C GLU A 144 -4.04 -6.92 7.36
N ILE A 145 -4.16 -6.78 8.68
CA ILE A 145 -3.10 -6.18 9.50
C ILE A 145 -2.56 -7.26 10.42
N THR A 146 -1.30 -7.64 10.18
CA THR A 146 -0.50 -8.52 11.05
C THR A 146 0.57 -7.67 11.76
N ALA A 147 1.47 -8.31 12.50
CA ALA A 147 2.56 -7.65 13.20
C ALA A 147 3.92 -8.24 12.80
N PHE A 148 4.94 -7.38 12.77
CA PHE A 148 6.33 -7.73 12.63
C PHE A 148 7.14 -7.05 13.74
N GLY A 149 7.83 -7.87 14.53
CA GLY A 149 8.74 -7.44 15.59
C GLY A 149 9.53 -8.60 16.18
N PRO A 150 10.26 -8.37 17.29
CA PRO A 150 11.13 -9.37 17.91
C PRO A 150 10.42 -10.68 18.27
N THR A 151 9.18 -10.58 18.76
CA THR A 151 8.41 -11.74 19.26
C THR A 151 7.20 -12.09 18.41
N SER A 152 6.98 -11.34 17.32
CA SER A 152 5.81 -11.54 16.47
C SER A 152 5.83 -12.91 15.81
N GLY A 153 4.62 -13.47 15.62
CA GLY A 153 4.42 -14.63 14.77
C GLY A 153 4.63 -14.35 13.27
N PRO A 154 4.24 -15.28 12.39
CA PRO A 154 4.34 -15.10 10.95
C PRO A 154 3.61 -13.84 10.46
N VAL A 155 4.26 -13.09 9.58
CA VAL A 155 3.69 -11.86 8.98
C VAL A 155 2.54 -12.12 8.01
N ALA A 156 2.46 -13.34 7.47
CA ALA A 156 1.45 -13.80 6.53
C ALA A 156 1.42 -15.35 6.56
N PRO A 157 0.36 -15.98 6.01
CA PRO A 157 0.38 -17.43 5.78
C PRO A 157 1.60 -17.85 4.96
N ALA A 158 2.27 -18.93 5.38
CA ALA A 158 3.46 -19.43 4.70
C ALA A 158 3.14 -19.80 3.24
N GLY A 159 3.98 -19.36 2.31
CA GLY A 159 3.74 -19.55 0.87
C GLY A 159 2.49 -18.85 0.34
N GLY A 160 1.95 -17.85 1.04
CA GLY A 160 0.73 -17.15 0.67
C GLY A 160 0.95 -15.91 -0.21
N ALA A 161 2.14 -15.31 -0.18
CA ALA A 161 2.43 -14.04 -0.83
C ALA A 161 3.13 -14.19 -2.19
N ASP A 162 2.79 -13.30 -3.12
CA ASP A 162 3.47 -13.18 -4.43
C ASP A 162 4.62 -12.16 -4.37
N LEU A 163 4.44 -11.11 -3.55
CA LEU A 163 5.38 -10.01 -3.39
C LEU A 163 5.46 -9.61 -1.90
N VAL A 164 6.66 -9.44 -1.38
CA VAL A 164 6.94 -8.85 -0.07
C VAL A 164 7.80 -7.60 -0.28
N LEU A 165 7.54 -6.54 0.48
CA LEU A 165 8.19 -5.25 0.31
C LEU A 165 8.87 -4.77 1.60
N PHE A 166 10.16 -4.46 1.50
CA PHE A 166 10.95 -3.78 2.53
C PHE A 166 11.26 -2.36 2.05
N LEU A 167 10.63 -1.36 2.67
CA LEU A 167 10.61 -0.01 2.15
C LEU A 167 11.18 0.95 3.19
N ARG A 168 12.50 1.22 3.10
CA ARG A 168 13.27 2.12 3.98
C ARG A 168 13.16 1.80 5.47
N ASN A 169 13.21 0.51 5.81
CA ASN A 169 13.13 0.04 7.18
C ASN A 169 14.28 -0.89 7.60
N LEU A 170 15.13 -1.33 6.66
CA LEU A 170 16.16 -2.30 6.96
C LEU A 170 17.18 -1.74 7.95
N HIS A 171 17.56 -0.47 7.83
CA HIS A 171 18.43 0.19 8.82
C HIS A 171 17.82 0.17 10.24
N ASN A 172 16.49 0.36 10.37
CA ASN A 172 15.81 0.29 11.66
C ASN A 172 15.84 -1.14 12.24
N TRP A 173 15.68 -2.14 11.38
CA TRP A 173 15.72 -3.55 11.79
C TRP A 173 17.12 -4.02 12.14
N MET A 174 18.15 -3.47 11.49
CA MET A 174 19.55 -3.68 11.85
C MET A 174 19.81 -3.15 13.26
N ALA A 175 19.45 -1.88 13.52
CA ALA A 175 19.58 -1.27 14.84
C ALA A 175 18.83 -2.05 15.94
N ALA A 176 17.67 -2.63 15.61
CA ALA A 176 16.86 -3.41 16.53
C ALA A 176 17.27 -4.91 16.62
N GLY A 177 18.25 -5.37 15.84
CA GLY A 177 18.68 -6.77 15.83
C GLY A 177 17.65 -7.76 15.30
N ILE A 178 16.77 -7.32 14.40
CA ILE A 178 15.69 -8.13 13.81
C ILE A 178 15.76 -8.23 12.27
N ALA A 179 16.83 -7.74 11.64
CA ALA A 179 16.99 -7.77 10.18
C ALA A 179 16.93 -9.20 9.63
N GLU A 180 17.67 -10.15 10.22
CA GLU A 180 17.68 -11.55 9.79
C GLU A 180 16.30 -12.21 9.99
N LYS A 181 15.55 -11.81 11.02
CA LYS A 181 14.16 -12.26 11.21
C LYS A 181 13.27 -11.73 10.08
N ALA A 182 13.43 -10.46 9.68
CA ALA A 182 12.65 -9.89 8.58
C ALA A 182 12.84 -10.72 7.29
N PHE A 183 14.09 -11.02 6.93
CA PHE A 183 14.38 -11.83 5.75
C PHE A 183 13.82 -13.24 5.84
N ARG A 184 13.93 -13.93 6.99
CA ARG A 184 13.34 -15.26 7.19
C ARG A 184 11.81 -15.24 7.09
N ASP A 185 11.15 -14.25 7.70
CA ASP A 185 9.69 -14.12 7.68
C ASP A 185 9.19 -13.80 6.27
N ALA A 186 9.90 -12.93 5.54
CA ALA A 186 9.62 -12.67 4.12
C ALA A 186 9.79 -13.93 3.26
N PHE A 187 10.87 -14.68 3.46
CA PHE A 187 11.11 -15.93 2.75
C PHE A 187 10.01 -16.96 3.05
N ALA A 188 9.57 -17.08 4.29
CA ALA A 188 8.49 -17.99 4.69
C ALA A 188 7.14 -17.58 4.07
N ALA A 189 6.83 -16.28 4.05
CA ALA A 189 5.59 -15.74 3.50
C ALA A 189 5.47 -15.95 1.98
N LEU A 190 6.57 -15.86 1.24
CA LEU A 190 6.56 -15.95 -0.21
C LEU A 190 6.31 -17.35 -0.74
N LYS A 191 5.53 -17.43 -1.82
CA LYS A 191 5.45 -18.61 -2.71
C LYS A 191 6.83 -18.91 -3.32
N PRO A 192 7.11 -20.15 -3.73
CA PRO A 192 8.21 -20.42 -4.66
C PRO A 192 8.09 -19.54 -5.92
N GLY A 193 9.17 -18.89 -6.33
CA GLY A 193 9.18 -17.88 -7.40
C GLY A 193 8.64 -16.49 -6.99
N GLY A 194 8.20 -16.33 -5.73
CA GLY A 194 7.77 -15.05 -5.18
C GLY A 194 8.93 -14.07 -4.98
N VAL A 195 8.59 -12.79 -4.85
CA VAL A 195 9.53 -11.67 -4.92
C VAL A 195 9.68 -10.98 -3.58
N LEU A 196 10.91 -10.69 -3.19
CA LEU A 196 11.22 -9.67 -2.19
C LEU A 196 11.73 -8.41 -2.92
N GLY A 197 10.96 -7.33 -2.83
CA GLY A 197 11.36 -6.00 -3.28
C GLY A 197 11.96 -5.19 -2.11
N ILE A 198 13.12 -4.57 -2.32
CA ILE A 198 13.81 -3.77 -1.30
C ILE A 198 14.13 -2.39 -1.87
N GLU A 199 13.72 -1.34 -1.15
CA GLU A 199 14.22 0.03 -1.27
C GLU A 199 14.92 0.39 0.04
N GLU A 200 16.20 0.74 0.00
CA GLU A 200 16.94 1.13 1.21
C GLU A 200 17.96 2.24 0.91
N HIS A 201 18.20 3.10 1.89
CA HIS A 201 19.24 4.13 1.85
C HIS A 201 20.60 3.49 1.58
N ARG A 202 21.24 3.87 0.48
CA ARG A 202 22.43 3.17 -0.02
C ARG A 202 23.70 3.88 0.43
N ALA A 203 24.55 3.15 1.14
CA ALA A 203 25.89 3.58 1.51
C ALA A 203 26.83 3.58 0.29
N ALA A 204 27.96 4.29 0.39
CA ALA A 204 28.98 4.28 -0.66
C ALA A 204 29.63 2.90 -0.77
N PRO A 205 29.84 2.35 -1.99
CA PRO A 205 30.35 1.00 -2.15
C PRO A 205 31.77 0.84 -1.59
N GLY A 206 32.08 -0.35 -1.07
CA GLY A 206 33.41 -0.70 -0.58
C GLY A 206 33.71 -0.25 0.86
N GLY A 207 32.77 0.43 1.51
CA GLY A 207 32.85 0.75 2.94
C GLY A 207 32.59 -0.47 3.84
N VAL A 208 32.99 -0.34 5.10
CA VAL A 208 32.59 -1.29 6.16
C VAL A 208 31.16 -0.97 6.55
N GLN A 209 30.28 -1.98 6.59
CA GLN A 209 28.92 -1.79 7.08
C GLN A 209 28.93 -1.49 8.58
N ASP A 210 28.29 -0.38 8.99
CA ASP A 210 27.91 -0.19 10.38
C ASP A 210 26.76 -1.14 10.73
N VAL A 211 26.99 -2.00 11.72
CA VAL A 211 26.00 -3.00 12.17
C VAL A 211 24.72 -2.37 12.71
N LEU A 212 24.79 -1.12 13.21
CA LEU A 212 23.63 -0.38 13.71
C LEU A 212 22.97 0.49 12.63
N ALA A 213 23.63 0.69 11.48
CA ALA A 213 23.23 1.66 10.47
C ALA A 213 22.87 3.02 11.10
N ALA A 214 23.76 3.55 11.96
CA ALA A 214 23.49 4.69 12.83
C ALA A 214 23.20 5.98 12.06
N ASP A 215 23.68 6.10 10.82
CA ASP A 215 23.41 7.19 9.89
C ASP A 215 22.24 6.89 8.92
N GLY A 216 21.68 5.68 9.00
CA GLY A 216 20.61 5.17 8.15
C GLY A 216 21.08 4.57 6.83
N TYR A 217 22.36 4.70 6.43
CA TYR A 217 22.86 4.16 5.17
C TYR A 217 23.29 2.70 5.30
N VAL A 218 22.93 1.89 4.30
CA VAL A 218 23.23 0.45 4.26
C VAL A 218 23.96 0.11 2.97
N GLN A 219 25.00 -0.72 3.08
CA GLN A 219 25.77 -1.28 1.99
C GLN A 219 24.91 -2.26 1.21
N GLU A 220 24.77 -2.05 -0.09
CA GLU A 220 23.99 -2.94 -0.97
C GLU A 220 24.49 -4.39 -0.90
N ALA A 221 25.81 -4.59 -0.87
CA ALA A 221 26.41 -5.91 -0.74
C ALA A 221 26.05 -6.62 0.58
N TYR A 222 25.81 -5.86 1.66
CA TYR A 222 25.36 -6.41 2.94
C TYR A 222 23.89 -6.83 2.87
N VAL A 223 23.02 -6.01 2.27
CA VAL A 223 21.62 -6.35 2.04
C VAL A 223 21.48 -7.63 1.21
N VAL A 224 22.24 -7.72 0.11
CA VAL A 224 22.25 -8.92 -0.75
C VAL A 224 22.71 -10.15 0.02
N ARG A 225 23.74 -10.02 0.87
CA ARG A 225 24.22 -11.12 1.70
C ARG A 225 23.16 -11.61 2.69
N LEU A 226 22.53 -10.71 3.45
CA LEU A 226 21.47 -11.07 4.40
C LEU A 226 20.32 -11.81 3.71
N ALA A 227 19.97 -11.37 2.51
CA ALA A 227 18.94 -12.04 1.73
C ALA A 227 19.38 -13.43 1.25
N GLN A 228 20.62 -13.58 0.79
CA GLN A 228 21.19 -14.88 0.40
C GLN A 228 21.25 -15.86 1.58
N GLU A 229 21.58 -15.39 2.77
CA GLU A 229 21.58 -16.18 4.00
C GLU A 229 20.17 -16.69 4.36
N ALA A 230 19.12 -15.94 4.01
CA ALA A 230 17.73 -16.38 4.14
C ALA A 230 17.24 -17.26 2.98
N GLY A 231 18.06 -17.48 1.95
CA GLY A 231 17.77 -18.34 0.80
C GLY A 231 17.28 -17.62 -0.46
N PHE A 232 17.28 -16.28 -0.48
CA PHE A 232 16.95 -15.52 -1.69
C PHE A 232 18.08 -15.53 -2.70
N VAL A 233 17.72 -15.31 -3.97
CA VAL A 233 18.67 -15.02 -5.06
C VAL A 233 18.40 -13.61 -5.57
N LEU A 234 19.47 -12.83 -5.80
CA LEU A 234 19.36 -11.53 -6.46
C LEU A 234 18.97 -11.76 -7.93
N ASP A 235 17.82 -11.23 -8.34
CA ASP A 235 17.33 -11.31 -9.72
C ASP A 235 17.76 -10.06 -10.49
N LYS A 236 17.46 -8.87 -9.95
CA LYS A 236 17.76 -7.59 -10.62
C LYS A 236 18.08 -6.48 -9.62
N THR A 237 18.85 -5.51 -10.08
CA THR A 237 19.05 -4.20 -9.43
C THR A 237 18.52 -3.09 -10.33
N SER A 238 18.25 -1.93 -9.75
CA SER A 238 17.81 -0.76 -10.50
C SER A 238 18.27 0.54 -9.84
N GLU A 239 18.59 1.52 -10.69
CA GLU A 239 18.97 2.88 -10.31
C GLU A 239 17.77 3.84 -10.31
N ILE A 240 16.52 3.34 -10.34
CA ILE A 240 15.29 4.16 -10.35
C ILE A 240 15.30 5.21 -9.23
N ASN A 241 15.80 4.86 -8.04
CA ASN A 241 15.86 5.75 -6.88
C ASN A 241 17.28 6.22 -6.55
N ALA A 242 18.18 6.19 -7.54
CA ALA A 242 19.53 6.68 -7.38
C ALA A 242 19.56 8.22 -7.28
N ASN A 243 20.42 8.74 -6.42
CA ASN A 243 20.65 10.19 -6.31
C ASN A 243 22.13 10.49 -6.21
N ALA A 244 22.74 10.92 -7.33
CA ALA A 244 24.14 11.29 -7.37
C ALA A 244 24.48 12.56 -6.54
N SER A 245 23.47 13.37 -6.19
CA SER A 245 23.66 14.56 -5.35
C SER A 245 23.77 14.21 -3.86
N ASP A 246 23.36 13.01 -3.47
CA ASP A 246 23.51 12.54 -2.10
C ASP A 246 24.94 12.04 -1.87
N THR A 247 25.71 12.81 -1.12
CA THR A 247 27.08 12.49 -0.72
C THR A 247 27.16 11.44 0.39
N ARG A 248 26.03 11.17 1.08
CA ARG A 248 25.89 10.32 2.27
C ARG A 248 26.62 10.82 3.52
N ASP A 249 27.30 11.96 3.42
CA ASP A 249 27.98 12.62 4.52
C ASP A 249 27.16 13.83 4.96
N HIS A 250 26.28 13.61 5.94
CA HIS A 250 25.36 14.63 6.46
C HIS A 250 25.36 14.62 7.99
N PRO A 251 25.17 15.78 8.65
CA PRO A 251 25.27 15.91 10.11
C PRO A 251 24.38 14.96 10.93
N PHE A 252 23.22 14.59 10.40
CA PHE A 252 22.24 13.71 11.05
C PHE A 252 21.93 12.48 10.20
N GLY A 253 22.94 12.01 9.46
CA GLY A 253 22.81 10.93 8.49
C GLY A 253 21.73 11.22 7.46
N VAL A 254 21.07 10.17 7.00
CA VAL A 254 20.02 10.27 5.98
C VAL A 254 18.81 11.11 6.42
N TRP A 255 18.60 11.25 7.73
CA TRP A 255 17.49 12.06 8.27
C TRP A 255 17.77 13.56 8.20
N THR A 256 18.98 13.96 7.84
CA THR A 256 19.24 15.32 7.38
C THR A 256 18.44 15.62 6.12
N LEU A 257 18.23 14.66 5.23
CA LEU A 257 17.55 14.90 3.96
C LEU A 257 16.00 14.87 4.12
N PRO A 258 15.25 15.45 3.15
CA PRO A 258 13.83 15.17 3.01
C PRO A 258 13.51 13.67 3.05
N PRO A 259 12.35 13.26 3.61
CA PRO A 259 11.30 14.11 4.17
C PRO A 259 11.52 14.51 5.63
N VAL A 260 12.50 13.92 6.33
CA VAL A 260 12.63 14.09 7.79
C VAL A 260 13.21 15.44 8.16
N ARG A 261 14.19 15.93 7.40
CA ARG A 261 14.74 17.29 7.52
C ARG A 261 15.18 17.65 8.94
N LEU A 262 15.91 16.76 9.61
CA LEU A 262 16.47 17.08 10.92
C LEU A 262 17.38 18.30 10.83
N THR A 263 17.27 19.17 11.84
CA THR A 263 18.16 20.31 12.09
C THR A 263 18.94 20.17 13.39
N ALA A 264 18.69 19.10 14.15
CA ALA A 264 19.37 18.77 15.39
C ALA A 264 19.38 17.24 15.60
N PRO A 265 20.23 16.70 16.49
CA PRO A 265 20.21 15.30 16.87
C PRO A 265 18.81 14.84 17.33
N ARG A 266 18.50 13.56 17.14
CA ARG A 266 17.21 13.00 17.59
C ARG A 266 17.07 13.16 19.11
N GLY A 267 15.91 13.66 19.54
CA GLY A 267 15.61 13.93 20.94
C GLY A 267 16.00 15.33 21.40
N GLU A 268 16.70 16.10 20.57
CA GLU A 268 17.01 17.51 20.83
C GLU A 268 16.00 18.43 20.12
N PRO A 269 15.78 19.66 20.65
CA PRO A 269 14.99 20.66 19.97
C PRO A 269 15.58 21.01 18.60
N ALA A 270 14.72 21.22 17.60
CA ALA A 270 15.15 21.67 16.27
C ALA A 270 15.96 22.97 16.37
N ASP A 271 17.11 23.03 15.69
CA ASP A 271 17.87 24.27 15.55
C ASP A 271 17.21 25.16 14.48
N PRO A 272 16.68 26.34 14.83
CA PRO A 272 16.07 27.24 13.87
C PRO A 272 17.10 27.96 12.97
N ASN A 273 18.39 27.93 13.31
CA ASN A 273 19.45 28.62 12.56
C ASN A 273 20.21 27.69 11.60
N PHE A 274 19.89 26.40 11.60
CA PHE A 274 20.53 25.43 10.71
C PHE A 274 20.20 25.75 9.24
N ASP A 275 21.23 25.98 8.42
CA ASP A 275 21.04 26.22 6.99
C ASP A 275 20.64 24.92 6.26
N ARG A 276 19.35 24.84 5.92
CA ARG A 276 18.73 23.73 5.21
C ARG A 276 18.95 23.75 3.70
N ALA A 277 19.25 24.92 3.13
CA ALA A 277 19.28 25.11 1.68
C ALA A 277 20.13 24.07 0.92
N PRO A 278 21.37 23.75 1.34
CA PRO A 278 22.16 22.75 0.63
C PRO A 278 21.55 21.35 0.68
N TYR A 279 20.94 20.95 1.80
CA TYR A 279 20.37 19.61 1.98
C TYR A 279 19.01 19.44 1.30
N ASP A 280 18.20 20.50 1.28
CA ASP A 280 16.92 20.46 0.57
C ASP A 280 17.13 20.47 -0.97
N ALA A 281 18.23 21.04 -1.46
CA ALA A 281 18.61 20.99 -2.87
C ALA A 281 19.02 19.57 -3.34
N ILE A 282 19.47 18.70 -2.42
CA ILE A 282 19.79 17.29 -2.71
C ILE A 282 18.52 16.49 -3.01
N GLY A 283 17.42 16.78 -2.33
CA GLY A 283 16.20 15.96 -2.35
C GLY A 283 16.31 14.71 -1.47
N GLU A 284 15.53 13.67 -1.75
CA GLU A 284 15.64 12.42 -0.98
C GLU A 284 16.95 11.69 -1.29
N SER A 285 17.42 10.95 -0.30
CA SER A 285 18.65 10.14 -0.37
C SER A 285 18.74 9.21 -1.59
N ASP A 286 19.98 8.87 -1.94
CA ASP A 286 20.29 7.76 -2.83
C ASP A 286 19.81 6.44 -2.21
N ARG A 287 19.08 5.65 -3.00
CA ARG A 287 18.53 4.37 -2.55
C ARG A 287 18.78 3.27 -3.55
N MET A 288 19.24 2.14 -3.04
CA MET A 288 19.28 0.90 -3.78
C MET A 288 17.83 0.45 -4.02
N THR A 289 17.56 -0.07 -5.21
CA THR A 289 16.29 -0.72 -5.54
C THR A 289 16.58 -2.13 -6.00
N LEU A 290 16.32 -3.11 -5.14
CA LEU A 290 16.67 -4.52 -5.36
C LEU A 290 15.43 -5.35 -5.59
N ARG A 291 15.57 -6.34 -6.47
CA ARG A 291 14.59 -7.38 -6.70
C ARG A 291 15.25 -8.73 -6.42
N LEU A 292 14.75 -9.42 -5.42
CA LEU A 292 15.20 -10.75 -5.05
C LEU A 292 14.07 -11.76 -5.18
N VAL A 293 14.41 -13.01 -5.43
CA VAL A 293 13.44 -14.07 -5.72
C VAL A 293 13.68 -15.24 -4.78
N LYS A 294 12.59 -15.77 -4.22
CA LYS A 294 12.58 -17.07 -3.57
C LYS A 294 12.67 -18.15 -4.65
N PRO A 295 13.68 -19.03 -4.65
CA PRO A 295 13.82 -20.07 -5.68
C PRO A 295 12.54 -20.88 -5.87
N ALA A 296 12.28 -21.31 -7.11
CA ALA A 296 11.11 -22.10 -7.45
C ALA A 296 11.21 -23.57 -7.00
N SER A 297 12.38 -24.01 -6.54
CA SER A 297 12.70 -25.39 -6.12
C SER A 297 13.91 -25.37 -5.21
#